data_AF-A0A6P0XY08-F1
#
_entry.id   AF-A0A6P0XY08-F1
#
_cell.length_a   1.000
_cell.length_b   1.000
_cell.length_c   1.000
_cell.angle_alpha   90.00
_cell.angle_beta   90.00
_cell.angle_gamma   90.00
#
_symmetry.space_group_name_H-M   'P 1'
#
loop_
_entity.id
_entity.type
_entity.pdbx_description
1 polymer ?
#
loop_
_entity_poly.entity_id
_entity_poly.type
_entity_poly.pdbx_seq_one_letter_code
_entity_poly.pdbx_strand_id
1 'polypeptide(L)'
;MVPVTLYVDSSKGNDNAVGSSVAPLKTLTKALKQVIGETMIQLAPGNYDAANGERFPLIISQGIVVLGNESTQGKGIIISGSGKYHSPSFQEQNVLLLLE
;
A
#
# COMPACT_ATOMS: atom_id res chain seq x y z
N MET A 1 5.84 21.55 -5.20
CA MET A 1 6.61 20.69 -4.28
C MET A 1 6.74 19.33 -4.96
N VAL A 2 7.88 18.64 -4.88
CA VAL A 2 8.00 17.30 -5.48
C VAL A 2 7.39 16.31 -4.48
N PRO A 3 6.41 15.48 -4.87
CA PRO A 3 5.81 14.52 -3.95
C PRO A 3 6.90 13.57 -3.45
N VAL A 4 6.91 13.29 -2.15
CA VAL A 4 7.81 12.30 -1.57
C VAL A 4 7.47 10.95 -2.20
N THR A 5 8.47 10.15 -2.56
CA THR A 5 8.25 8.80 -3.11
C THR A 5 8.69 7.76 -2.11
N LEU A 6 7.75 6.91 -1.67
CA LEU A 6 8.02 5.72 -0.87
C LEU A 6 8.04 4.48 -1.76
N TYR A 7 8.95 3.57 -1.49
CA TYR A 7 9.09 2.32 -2.23
C TYR A 7 8.67 1.15 -1.34
N VAL A 8 7.87 0.23 -1.89
CA VAL A 8 7.37 -0.95 -1.18
C VAL A 8 7.64 -2.20 -2.02
N ASP A 9 8.25 -3.20 -1.41
CA ASP A 9 8.56 -4.50 -2.01
C ASP A 9 8.23 -5.60 -1.01
N SER A 10 7.21 -6.42 -1.30
CA SER A 10 6.78 -7.47 -0.37
C SER A 10 7.81 -8.60 -0.20
N SER A 11 8.69 -8.80 -1.20
CA SER A 11 9.68 -9.86 -1.20
C SER A 11 10.98 -9.44 -0.52
N LYS A 12 11.46 -8.22 -0.79
CA LYS A 12 12.78 -7.72 -0.36
C LYS A 12 12.74 -6.58 0.66
N GLY A 13 11.57 -6.01 0.90
CA GLY A 13 11.41 -4.87 1.80
C GLY A 13 11.44 -5.23 3.29
N ASN A 14 11.58 -4.19 4.11
CA ASN A 14 11.53 -4.28 5.57
C ASN A 14 10.68 -3.15 6.15
N ASP A 15 9.72 -3.49 7.00
CA ASP A 15 8.80 -2.54 7.65
C ASP A 15 9.43 -1.61 8.69
N ASN A 16 10.69 -1.84 9.03
CA ASN A 16 11.50 -0.94 9.86
C ASN A 16 12.41 -0.02 9.02
N ALA A 17 12.38 -0.17 7.70
CA ALA A 17 13.14 0.70 6.81
C ALA A 17 12.47 2.07 6.65
N VAL A 18 13.20 3.01 6.05
CA VAL A 18 12.69 4.35 5.77
C VAL A 18 11.78 4.41 4.54
N GLY A 19 11.75 3.37 3.70
CA GLY A 19 10.93 3.32 2.48
C GLY A 19 11.53 4.06 1.28
N SER A 20 12.86 4.11 1.18
CA SER A 20 13.56 4.66 0.01
C SER A 20 13.79 3.59 -1.06
N SER A 21 14.24 3.98 -2.24
CA SER A 21 14.54 3.05 -3.35
C SER A 21 15.60 1.99 -2.99
N VAL A 22 16.51 2.31 -2.07
CA VAL A 22 17.56 1.40 -1.58
C VAL A 22 17.15 0.60 -0.35
N ALA A 23 16.13 1.07 0.36
CA ALA A 23 15.61 0.45 1.58
C ALA A 23 14.07 0.49 1.56
N PRO A 24 13.43 -0.33 0.69
CA PRO A 24 11.99 -0.32 0.54
C PRO A 24 11.29 -0.91 1.77
N LEU A 25 10.06 -0.47 2.01
CA LEU A 25 9.17 -1.06 3.01
C LEU A 25 8.67 -2.42 2.54
N LYS A 26 8.30 -3.30 3.47
CA LYS A 26 7.77 -4.62 3.12
C LYS A 26 6.27 -4.55 2.79
N THR A 27 5.52 -3.81 3.59
CA THR A 27 4.05 -3.77 3.52
C THR A 27 3.52 -2.40 3.13
N LEU A 28 2.42 -2.41 2.38
CA LEU A 28 1.63 -1.24 2.04
C LEU A 28 1.00 -0.64 3.29
N THR A 29 0.57 -1.48 4.23
CA THR A 29 0.06 -1.06 5.54
C THR A 29 1.03 -0.14 6.27
N LYS A 30 2.34 -0.43 6.21
CA LYS A 30 3.36 0.42 6.83
C LYS A 30 3.62 1.69 6.03
N ALA A 31 3.67 1.57 4.70
CA ALA A 31 3.81 2.74 3.84
C ALA A 31 2.68 3.76 4.08
N LEU A 32 1.43 3.31 4.07
CA LEU A 32 0.24 4.12 4.34
C LEU A 32 0.19 4.73 5.75
N LYS A 33 0.96 4.20 6.70
CA LYS A 33 1.10 4.81 8.04
C LYS A 33 2.24 5.81 8.13
N GLN A 34 3.22 5.72 7.24
CA GLN A 34 4.41 6.57 7.24
C GLN A 34 4.26 7.79 6.33
N VAL A 35 3.37 7.75 5.34
CA VAL A 35 3.04 8.89 4.49
C VAL A 35 2.58 10.10 5.30
N ILE A 36 3.10 11.27 4.96
CA ILE A 36 2.72 12.56 5.54
C ILE A 36 2.41 13.50 4.39
N GLY A 37 1.14 13.88 4.23
CA GLY A 37 0.70 14.73 3.12
C GLY A 37 0.79 14.03 1.76
N GLU A 38 1.02 14.81 0.71
CA GLU A 38 1.04 14.32 -0.67
C GLU A 38 2.26 13.41 -0.93
N THR A 39 2.02 12.10 -1.05
CA THR A 39 3.07 11.09 -1.18
C THR A 39 2.72 10.07 -2.26
N MET A 40 3.71 9.70 -3.07
CA MET A 40 3.61 8.63 -4.05
C MET A 40 4.20 7.34 -3.48
N ILE A 41 3.47 6.24 -3.53
CA ILE A 41 3.90 4.92 -3.09
C ILE A 41 4.12 4.05 -4.32
N GLN A 42 5.38 3.75 -4.63
CA GLN A 42 5.79 2.90 -5.73
C GLN A 42 5.85 1.44 -5.27
N LEU A 43 5.07 0.58 -5.93
CA LEU A 43 5.04 -0.86 -5.67
C LEU A 43 5.96 -1.63 -6.60
N ALA A 44 6.74 -2.51 -6.01
CA ALA A 44 7.45 -3.56 -6.73
C ALA A 44 6.52 -4.75 -7.02
N PRO A 45 6.79 -5.54 -8.08
CA PRO A 45 6.09 -6.80 -8.29
C PRO A 45 6.18 -7.71 -7.07
N GLY A 46 5.04 -8.25 -6.64
CA GLY A 46 4.94 -9.11 -5.48
C GLY A 46 3.49 -9.32 -5.04
N ASN A 47 3.33 -10.22 -4.06
CA ASN A 47 2.07 -10.48 -3.40
C ASN A 47 1.97 -9.65 -2.12
N TYR A 48 0.92 -8.85 -2.02
CA TYR A 48 0.56 -8.00 -0.88
C TYR A 48 -0.70 -8.57 -0.27
N ASP A 49 -0.52 -9.48 0.67
CA ASP A 49 -1.60 -10.21 1.34
C ASP A 49 -1.36 -10.29 2.84
N ALA A 50 -2.35 -10.81 3.56
CA ALA A 50 -2.27 -10.94 5.01
C ALA A 50 -1.18 -11.94 5.46
N ALA A 51 -0.80 -12.91 4.61
CA ALA A 51 0.30 -13.83 4.89
C ALA A 51 1.66 -13.13 4.81
N ASN A 52 1.77 -12.08 3.99
CA ASN A 52 2.93 -11.20 3.87
C ASN A 52 2.95 -10.06 4.88
N GLY A 53 1.94 -9.96 5.75
CA GLY A 53 1.87 -9.01 6.86
C GLY A 53 0.98 -7.78 6.59
N GLU A 54 0.27 -7.74 5.46
CA GLU A 54 -0.73 -6.69 5.22
C GLU A 54 -1.89 -6.77 6.21
N ARG A 55 -2.43 -5.61 6.57
CA ARG A 55 -3.63 -5.50 7.39
C ARG A 55 -4.70 -4.79 6.59
N PHE A 56 -5.81 -5.48 6.39
CA PHE A 56 -6.96 -4.99 5.66
C PHE A 56 -8.02 -4.43 6.62
N PRO A 57 -8.80 -3.40 6.22
CA PRO A 57 -8.74 -2.74 4.91
C PRO A 57 -7.54 -1.79 4.77
N LEU A 58 -7.02 -1.68 3.54
CA LEU A 58 -5.97 -0.73 3.21
C LEU A 58 -6.62 0.63 2.94
N ILE A 59 -6.37 1.60 3.82
CA ILE A 59 -6.97 2.93 3.75
C ILE A 59 -6.01 3.87 3.03
N ILE A 60 -6.43 4.39 1.88
CA ILE A 60 -5.68 5.38 1.11
C ILE A 60 -6.39 6.73 1.29
N SER A 61 -5.76 7.61 2.05
CA SER A 61 -6.23 8.98 2.26
C SER A 61 -5.91 9.88 1.06
N GLN A 62 -6.66 10.98 0.98
CA GLN A 62 -6.47 12.02 -0.03
C GLN A 62 -5.01 12.52 -0.13
N GLY A 63 -4.52 12.66 -1.36
CA GLY A 63 -3.14 13.09 -1.65
C GLY A 63 -2.13 11.93 -1.71
N ILE A 64 -2.53 10.70 -1.38
CA ILE A 64 -1.69 9.52 -1.55
C ILE A 64 -1.97 8.89 -2.90
N VAL A 65 -0.90 8.62 -3.66
CA VAL A 65 -0.98 7.94 -4.95
C VAL A 65 -0.24 6.61 -4.84
N VAL A 66 -0.93 5.49 -5.04
CA VAL A 66 -0.30 4.17 -5.11
C VAL A 66 -0.05 3.83 -6.58
N LEU A 67 1.21 3.75 -6.97
CA LEU A 67 1.65 3.45 -8.32
C LEU A 67 2.23 2.03 -8.39
N GLY A 68 1.78 1.28 -9.40
CA GLY A 68 2.49 0.09 -9.83
C GLY A 68 3.70 0.42 -10.70
N ASN A 69 4.37 -0.61 -11.21
CA ASN A 69 5.43 -0.41 -12.20
C ASN A 69 4.82 -0.02 -13.56
N GLU A 70 4.97 1.25 -13.97
CA GLU A 70 4.42 1.77 -15.22
C GLU A 70 4.99 1.05 -16.47
N SER A 71 6.28 0.71 -16.45
CA SER A 71 6.93 0.03 -17.58
C SER A 71 6.37 -1.37 -17.82
N THR A 72 5.85 -2.03 -16.78
CA THR A 72 5.18 -3.33 -16.89
C THR A 72 3.66 -3.22 -16.78
N GLN A 73 3.11 -2.00 -16.77
CA GLN A 73 1.68 -1.72 -16.56
C GLN A 73 1.12 -2.39 -15.29
N GLY A 74 1.93 -2.43 -14.23
CA GLY A 74 1.58 -3.06 -12.96
C GLY A 74 1.60 -4.59 -12.97
N LYS A 75 2.10 -5.24 -14.04
CA LYS A 75 2.19 -6.71 -14.07
C LYS A 75 3.01 -7.25 -12.90
N GLY A 76 2.48 -8.29 -12.29
CA GLY A 76 3.11 -9.00 -11.18
C GLY A 76 2.85 -8.40 -9.81
N ILE A 77 2.01 -7.37 -9.69
CA ILE A 77 1.57 -6.82 -8.41
C ILE A 77 0.19 -7.41 -8.10
N ILE A 78 0.09 -8.20 -7.05
CA ILE A 78 -1.15 -8.82 -6.61
C ILE A 78 -1.43 -8.31 -5.20
N ILE A 79 -2.53 -7.58 -5.04
CA ILE A 79 -3.04 -7.20 -3.72
C ILE A 79 -4.26 -8.09 -3.46
N SER A 80 -4.18 -8.92 -2.42
CA SER A 80 -5.23 -9.89 -2.12
C SER A 80 -5.48 -9.98 -0.63
N GLY A 81 -6.74 -9.79 -0.24
CA GLY A 81 -7.16 -9.87 1.15
C GLY A 81 -8.57 -9.33 1.35
N SER A 82 -9.01 -9.35 2.59
CA SER A 82 -10.32 -8.86 3.00
C SER A 82 -10.27 -8.41 4.44
N GLY A 83 -10.73 -7.19 4.71
CA GLY A 83 -10.83 -6.64 6.06
C GLY A 83 -12.23 -6.17 6.36
N LYS A 84 -12.66 -6.30 7.62
CA LYS A 84 -13.95 -5.79 8.07
C LYS A 84 -13.92 -4.26 8.11
N TYR A 85 -14.86 -3.63 7.44
CA TYR A 85 -15.09 -2.20 7.44
C TYR A 85 -16.55 -1.91 7.76
N HIS A 86 -16.81 -1.08 8.76
CA HIS A 86 -18.15 -0.65 9.09
C HIS A 86 -18.52 0.58 8.26
N SER A 87 -19.25 0.35 7.18
CA SER A 87 -19.79 1.41 6.34
C SER A 87 -20.97 2.10 7.04
N PRO A 88 -21.03 3.45 7.03
CA PRO A 88 -22.17 4.20 7.57
C PRO A 88 -23.51 3.85 6.90
N SER A 89 -23.49 3.45 5.63
CA SER A 89 -24.69 3.17 4.83
C SER A 89 -25.05 1.68 4.74
N PHE A 90 -24.08 0.79 4.92
CA PHE A 90 -24.26 -0.65 4.66
C PHE A 90 -23.77 -1.58 5.76
N GLN A 91 -23.49 -1.07 6.97
CA GLN A 91 -23.00 -1.87 8.12
C GLN A 91 -21.66 -2.55 7.83
N GLU A 92 -21.39 -3.75 8.39
CA GLU A 92 -20.11 -4.46 8.22
C GLU A 92 -19.96 -5.00 6.78
N GLN A 93 -18.91 -4.56 6.09
CA GLN A 93 -18.52 -5.00 4.77
C GLN A 93 -17.09 -5.54 4.79
N ASN A 94 -16.81 -6.58 4.02
CA ASN A 94 -15.45 -7.03 3.79
C ASN A 94 -14.87 -6.26 2.60
N VAL A 95 -13.90 -5.38 2.85
CA VAL A 95 -13.27 -4.56 1.82
C VAL A 95 -11.76 -4.76 1.81
N LEU A 96 -11.18 -4.73 0.62
CA LEU A 96 -9.74 -4.80 0.42
C LEU A 96 -9.12 -3.42 0.52
N LEU A 97 -9.71 -2.45 -0.19
CA LEU A 97 -9.24 -1.08 -0.27
C LEU A 97 -10.37 -0.14 0.16
N LEU A 98 -10.02 0.89 0.92
CA LEU A 98 -10.89 2.02 1.23
C LEU A 98 -10.18 3.28 0.72
N LEU A 99 -10.89 4.06 -0.08
CA LEU A 99 -10.45 5.38 -0.52
C LEU A 99 -11.24 6.42 0.28
N GLU A 100 -10.53 7.36 0.91
CA GLU A 100 -11.12 8.47 1.67
C GLU A 100 -10.88 9.83 0.99
#